data_AF-A0A822BGV0-F1
#
_entry.id   AF-A0A822BGV0-F1
#
_cell.length_a   1.000
_cell.length_b   1.000
_cell.length_c   1.000
_cell.angle_alpha   90.00
_cell.angle_beta   90.00
_cell.angle_gamma   90.00
#
_symmetry.space_group_name_H-M   'P 1'
#
loop_
_entity.id
_entity.type
_entity.pdbx_description
1 polymer ?
#
loop_
_entity_poly.entity_id
_entity_poly.type
_entity_poly.pdbx_seq_one_letter_code
_entity_poly.pdbx_strand_id
1 'polypeptide(L)'
;MSNQSLKRKLDSSDGTNSLPSRSQYLNDKLSRRPDRHKLVEQGILHDSQCAPSLQHAEHALKRARLADELNNRLVNRPGPLDLIQHNILHIDTNEYPNLEQAIQGGQIPFKTTTLCRRPLIFHEYTGSPLSSKPKVTKIDSLSSFSNAHQIRLAQQQLLLELTSNKQDEQQSSSSSSSLLNKKTLEQMTLIELRDVCKQYQIPSSHANKTKLIERIKQAQNKTNNQ
;
A
#
# COMPACT_ATOMS: atom_id res chain seq x y z
N MET A 1 -45.57 20.40 -9.47
CA MET A 1 -45.71 19.17 -8.66
C MET A 1 -45.50 19.54 -7.20
N SER A 2 -46.53 19.37 -6.37
CA SER A 2 -46.52 19.74 -4.94
C SER A 2 -45.56 18.86 -4.14
N ASN A 3 -44.65 19.49 -3.40
CA ASN A 3 -43.86 18.83 -2.38
C ASN A 3 -44.73 18.53 -1.16
N GLN A 4 -45.12 17.27 -1.01
CA GLN A 4 -45.87 16.78 0.14
C GLN A 4 -44.91 16.70 1.34
N SER A 5 -44.93 17.74 2.17
CA SER A 5 -44.18 17.79 3.43
C SER A 5 -44.63 16.67 4.36
N LEU A 6 -43.69 15.84 4.82
CA LEU A 6 -43.90 14.83 5.86
C LEU A 6 -44.29 15.51 7.17
N LYS A 7 -45.59 15.66 7.41
CA LYS A 7 -46.15 16.03 8.72
C LYS A 7 -45.91 14.86 9.68
N ARG A 8 -44.95 15.03 10.60
CA ARG A 8 -44.87 14.18 11.79
C ARG A 8 -46.15 14.36 12.59
N LYS A 9 -46.95 13.30 12.69
CA LYS A 9 -48.14 13.19 13.54
C LYS A 9 -47.62 13.09 14.99
N LEU A 10 -47.83 14.12 15.80
CA LEU A 10 -47.67 14.04 17.25
C LEU A 10 -49.04 13.63 17.79
N ASP A 11 -49.17 12.40 18.29
CA ASP A 11 -50.26 12.07 19.20
C ASP A 11 -49.97 12.69 20.58
N SER A 12 -51.04 13.15 21.23
CA SER A 12 -51.01 13.61 22.61
C SER A 12 -51.18 12.41 23.53
N SER A 13 -50.10 12.04 24.22
CA SER A 13 -50.14 11.27 25.47
C SER A 13 -49.14 11.89 26.44
N ASP A 14 -49.59 12.16 27.67
CA ASP A 14 -48.83 12.84 28.72
C ASP A 14 -47.48 12.17 28.97
N GLY A 15 -46.42 12.93 28.71
CA GLY A 15 -45.05 12.56 29.02
C GLY A 15 -44.17 13.74 28.65
N THR A 16 -43.61 14.40 29.65
CA THR A 16 -42.67 15.51 29.51
C THR A 16 -41.38 15.02 28.84
N ASN A 17 -41.43 14.68 27.55
CA ASN A 17 -40.29 14.39 26.71
C ASN A 17 -39.75 15.72 26.18
N SER A 18 -39.34 16.61 27.10
CA SER A 18 -38.43 17.69 26.71
C SER A 18 -37.14 17.01 26.28
N LEU A 19 -36.80 17.10 24.99
CA LEU A 19 -35.45 16.77 24.52
C LEU A 19 -34.48 17.38 25.52
N PRO A 20 -33.63 16.58 26.20
CA PRO A 20 -32.72 17.11 27.18
C PRO A 20 -31.94 18.23 26.52
N SER A 21 -31.82 19.36 27.24
CA SER A 21 -31.06 20.49 26.73
C SER A 21 -29.70 19.98 26.27
N ARG A 22 -29.16 20.53 25.19
CA ARG A 22 -27.90 20.05 24.61
C ARG A 22 -26.80 19.91 25.67
N SER A 23 -26.79 20.80 26.66
CA SER A 23 -25.91 20.74 27.83
C SER A 23 -26.11 19.48 28.68
N GLN A 24 -27.35 19.14 29.03
CA GLN A 24 -27.70 17.94 29.82
C GLN A 24 -27.26 16.65 29.09
N TYR A 25 -27.55 16.54 27.79
CA TYR A 25 -27.12 15.39 26.99
C TYR A 25 -25.59 15.21 26.96
N LEU A 26 -24.84 16.31 26.80
CA LEU A 26 -23.38 16.26 26.75
C LEU A 26 -22.78 15.86 28.09
N ASN A 27 -23.30 16.41 29.21
CA ASN A 27 -22.85 16.05 30.55
C ASN A 27 -23.05 14.56 30.83
N ASP A 28 -24.19 14.01 30.43
CA ASP A 28 -24.50 12.58 30.55
C ASP A 28 -23.59 11.65 29.73
N LYS A 29 -23.10 12.13 28.58
CA LYS A 29 -22.14 11.40 27.74
C LYS A 29 -20.72 11.49 28.27
N LEU A 30 -20.33 12.65 28.80
CA LEU A 30 -19.02 12.85 29.41
C LEU A 30 -18.88 12.05 30.70
N SER A 31 -19.93 11.95 31.52
CA SER A 31 -19.91 11.16 32.76
C SER A 31 -19.76 9.65 32.51
N ARG A 32 -20.25 9.16 31.38
CA ARG A 32 -20.17 7.75 30.95
C ARG A 32 -19.02 7.48 29.97
N ARG A 33 -18.11 8.43 29.78
CA ARG A 33 -16.98 8.30 28.85
C ARG A 33 -16.05 7.17 29.29
N PRO A 34 -15.74 6.18 28.42
CA PRO A 34 -14.74 5.16 28.71
C PRO A 34 -13.32 5.73 28.81
N ASP A 35 -12.51 5.14 29.68
CA ASP A 35 -11.08 5.43 29.78
C ASP A 35 -10.32 5.02 28.52
N ARG A 36 -9.17 5.69 28.27
CA ARG A 36 -8.30 5.40 27.13
C ARG A 36 -7.91 3.92 27.07
N HIS A 37 -7.53 3.33 28.20
CA HIS A 37 -7.10 1.92 28.26
C HIS A 37 -8.19 0.97 27.76
N LYS A 38 -9.44 1.21 28.16
CA LYS A 38 -10.60 0.41 27.71
C LYS A 38 -10.84 0.53 26.21
N LEU A 39 -10.64 1.71 25.63
CA LEU A 39 -10.74 1.92 24.18
C LEU A 39 -9.62 1.19 23.41
N VAL A 40 -8.42 1.12 23.97
CA VAL A 40 -7.29 0.38 23.41
C VAL A 40 -7.55 -1.13 23.45
N GLU A 41 -7.99 -1.64 24.60
CA GLU A 41 -8.35 -3.06 24.78
C GLU A 41 -9.46 -3.50 23.82
N GLN A 42 -10.47 -2.64 23.60
CA GLN A 42 -11.54 -2.88 22.63
C GLN A 42 -11.11 -2.71 21.16
N GLY A 43 -9.85 -2.34 20.89
CA GLY A 43 -9.33 -2.15 19.54
C GLY A 43 -9.87 -0.91 18.83
N ILE A 44 -10.45 0.04 19.55
CA ILE A 44 -10.97 1.31 19.00
C ILE A 44 -9.83 2.32 18.82
N LEU A 45 -8.93 2.42 19.82
CA LEU A 45 -7.76 3.28 19.76
C LEU A 45 -6.48 2.45 19.63
N HIS A 46 -5.50 2.97 18.90
CA HIS A 46 -4.19 2.34 18.78
C HIS A 46 -3.33 2.58 20.03
N ASP A 47 -2.67 1.53 20.52
CA ASP A 47 -1.66 1.63 21.58
C ASP A 47 -0.30 2.06 21.00
N SER A 48 -0.24 3.31 20.53
CA SER A 48 1.00 3.89 20.01
C SER A 48 1.33 5.18 20.74
N GLN A 49 2.62 5.36 21.01
CA GLN A 49 3.23 6.60 21.50
C GLN A 49 3.55 7.58 20.37
N CYS A 50 3.32 7.18 19.12
CA CYS A 50 3.53 8.01 17.95
C CYS A 50 2.45 9.09 17.81
N ALA A 51 2.80 10.20 17.16
CA ALA A 51 1.87 11.27 16.85
C ALA A 51 0.67 10.75 16.04
N PRO A 52 -0.57 11.24 16.27
CA PRO A 52 -1.78 10.72 15.61
C PRO A 52 -1.71 10.69 14.08
N SER A 53 -0.99 11.63 13.46
CA SER A 53 -0.79 11.70 12.01
C SER A 53 0.08 10.58 11.45
N LEU A 54 0.94 9.97 12.27
CA LEU A 54 1.91 8.94 11.86
C LEU A 54 1.48 7.51 12.23
N GLN A 55 0.47 7.35 13.09
CA GLN A 55 0.00 6.03 13.56
C GLN A 55 -0.39 5.10 12.39
N HIS A 56 -0.97 5.66 11.33
CA HIS A 56 -1.31 4.88 10.14
C HIS A 56 -0.06 4.32 9.44
N ALA A 57 0.96 5.15 9.25
CA ALA A 57 2.22 4.74 8.62
C ALA A 57 2.99 3.73 9.48
N GLU A 58 3.01 3.92 10.80
CA GLU A 58 3.57 2.97 11.75
C GLU A 58 2.89 1.60 11.64
N HIS A 59 1.56 1.58 11.63
CA HIS A 59 0.80 0.33 11.53
C HIS A 59 1.02 -0.36 10.18
N ALA A 60 1.06 0.41 9.08
CA ALA A 60 1.38 -0.13 7.76
C ALA A 60 2.76 -0.79 7.73
N LEU A 61 3.77 -0.13 8.31
CA LEU A 61 5.12 -0.70 8.43
C LEU A 61 5.16 -1.95 9.30
N LYS A 62 4.46 -1.93 10.45
CA LYS A 62 4.35 -3.10 11.34
C LYS A 62 3.71 -4.28 10.60
N ARG A 63 2.65 -4.04 9.83
CA ARG A 63 1.99 -5.07 9.01
C ARG A 63 2.90 -5.61 7.92
N ALA A 64 3.62 -4.74 7.21
CA ALA A 64 4.56 -5.17 6.16
C ALA A 64 5.66 -6.07 6.73
N ARG A 65 6.29 -5.66 7.84
CA ARG A 65 7.31 -6.48 8.52
C ARG A 65 6.78 -7.84 8.96
N LEU A 66 5.58 -7.87 9.55
CA LEU A 66 4.94 -9.12 9.94
C LEU A 66 4.61 -10.00 8.73
N ALA A 67 4.15 -9.41 7.62
CA ALA A 67 3.87 -10.15 6.40
C ALA A 67 5.14 -10.80 5.83
N ASP A 68 6.26 -10.07 5.80
CA ASP A 68 7.55 -10.60 5.34
C ASP A 68 8.05 -11.72 6.26
N GLU A 69 7.97 -11.53 7.57
CA GLU A 69 8.35 -12.55 8.56
C GLU A 69 7.51 -13.82 8.42
N LEU A 70 6.18 -13.68 8.31
CA LEU A 70 5.26 -14.80 8.11
C LEU A 70 5.53 -15.49 6.78
N ASN A 71 5.81 -14.75 5.71
CA ASN A 71 6.14 -15.32 4.42
C ASN A 71 7.41 -16.21 4.51
N ASN A 72 8.45 -15.73 5.19
CA ASN A 72 9.66 -16.52 5.44
C ASN A 72 9.36 -17.82 6.22
N ARG A 73 8.49 -17.75 7.23
CA ARG A 73 8.08 -18.94 8.01
C ARG A 73 7.25 -19.91 7.17
N LEU A 74 6.37 -19.41 6.31
CA LEU A 74 5.52 -20.24 5.45
C LEU A 74 6.29 -20.92 4.32
N VAL A 75 7.29 -20.25 3.75
CA VAL A 75 8.18 -20.85 2.73
C VAL A 75 8.92 -22.07 3.28
N ASN A 76 9.24 -22.07 4.57
CA ASN A 76 9.92 -23.17 5.26
C ASN A 76 8.95 -24.09 6.03
N ARG A 77 7.65 -24.06 5.72
CA ARG A 77 6.65 -24.86 6.44
C ARG A 77 6.92 -26.36 6.21
N PRO A 78 7.14 -27.17 7.28
CA PRO A 78 7.36 -28.61 7.13
C PRO A 78 6.08 -29.31 6.64
N GLY A 79 6.27 -30.33 5.81
CA GLY A 79 5.20 -31.17 5.31
C GLY A 79 4.70 -32.17 6.35
N PRO A 80 3.56 -32.84 6.09
CA PRO A 80 3.04 -33.86 6.99
C PRO A 80 4.02 -35.03 7.23
N LEU A 81 4.71 -35.49 6.18
CA LEU A 81 5.71 -36.56 6.28
C LEU A 81 6.95 -36.11 7.07
N ASP A 82 7.38 -34.85 6.90
CA ASP A 82 8.46 -34.26 7.71
C ASP A 82 8.08 -34.26 9.21
N LEU A 83 6.82 -33.97 9.54
CA LEU A 83 6.33 -33.97 10.92
C LEU A 83 6.22 -35.37 11.53
N ILE A 84 5.88 -36.39 10.73
CA ILE A 84 5.90 -37.80 11.15
C ILE A 84 7.35 -38.25 11.43
N GLN A 85 8.29 -37.88 10.55
CA GLN A 85 9.71 -38.16 10.75
C GLN A 85 10.25 -37.57 12.07
N HIS A 86 9.77 -36.38 12.45
CA HIS A 86 10.13 -35.72 13.71
C HIS A 86 9.27 -36.14 14.91
N ASN A 87 8.42 -37.16 14.77
CA ASN A 87 7.58 -37.69 15.84
C ASN A 87 6.63 -36.64 16.46
N ILE A 88 6.12 -35.71 15.62
CA ILE A 88 5.15 -34.68 16.00
C ILE A 88 3.73 -35.11 15.63
N LEU A 89 3.58 -35.73 14.45
CA LEU A 89 2.32 -36.33 13.99
C LEU A 89 2.45 -37.85 14.00
N HIS A 90 1.43 -38.53 14.52
CA HIS A 90 1.32 -39.98 14.56
C HIS A 90 0.24 -40.43 13.57
N ILE A 91 0.40 -41.61 12.98
CA ILE A 91 -0.56 -42.20 12.05
C ILE A 91 -1.33 -43.29 12.80
N ASP A 92 -2.62 -43.47 12.51
CA ASP A 92 -3.42 -44.54 13.11
C ASP A 92 -2.81 -45.91 12.80
N THR A 93 -2.18 -46.53 13.80
CA THR A 93 -1.44 -47.79 13.70
C THR A 93 -2.30 -48.99 13.31
N ASN A 94 -3.63 -48.89 13.44
CA ASN A 94 -4.55 -49.97 13.10
C ASN A 94 -4.69 -50.16 11.58
N GLU A 95 -4.55 -49.08 10.79
CA GLU A 95 -4.64 -49.14 9.33
C GLU A 95 -3.27 -49.42 8.69
N TYR A 96 -2.18 -48.91 9.28
CA TYR A 96 -0.82 -49.03 8.73
C TYR A 96 0.25 -49.29 9.81
N PRO A 97 0.43 -50.55 10.26
CA PRO A 97 1.17 -50.86 11.49
C PRO A 97 2.68 -50.57 11.49
N ASN A 98 3.32 -50.28 10.34
CA ASN A 98 4.76 -50.02 10.25
C ASN A 98 5.13 -48.75 9.47
N LEU A 99 4.13 -47.97 9.02
CA LEU A 99 4.37 -46.83 8.13
C LEU A 99 5.14 -45.71 8.83
N GLU A 100 4.76 -45.39 10.06
CA GLU A 100 5.40 -44.36 10.87
C GLU A 100 6.88 -44.68 11.14
N GLN A 101 7.19 -45.91 11.53
CA GLN A 101 8.56 -46.39 11.76
C GLN A 101 9.39 -46.37 10.46
N ALA A 102 8.78 -46.72 9.33
CA ALA A 102 9.46 -46.69 8.03
C ALA A 102 9.78 -45.26 7.56
N ILE A 103 8.91 -44.29 7.86
CA ILE A 103 9.15 -42.86 7.58
C ILE A 103 10.23 -42.32 8.53
N GLN A 104 10.13 -42.61 9.83
CA GLN A 104 11.12 -42.18 10.83
C GLN A 104 12.51 -42.78 10.59
N GLY A 105 12.57 -44.06 10.19
CA GLY A 105 13.80 -44.78 9.89
C GLY A 105 14.40 -44.48 8.51
N GLY A 106 13.78 -43.60 7.71
CA GLY A 106 14.27 -43.24 6.38
C GLY A 106 14.18 -44.37 5.34
N GLN A 107 13.39 -45.42 5.61
CA GLN A 107 13.17 -46.54 4.68
C GLN A 107 12.31 -46.10 3.47
N ILE A 108 11.42 -45.12 3.68
CA ILE A 108 10.57 -44.55 2.63
C ILE A 108 11.13 -43.17 2.24
N PRO A 109 11.69 -43.00 1.03
CA PRO A 109 12.16 -41.70 0.56
C PRO A 109 10.96 -40.82 0.20
N PHE A 110 10.93 -39.60 0.74
CA PHE A 110 9.95 -38.58 0.37
C PHE A 110 10.63 -37.23 0.17
N LYS A 111 9.97 -36.34 -0.58
CA LYS A 111 10.46 -34.98 -0.82
C LYS A 111 10.08 -34.08 0.36
N THR A 112 11.07 -33.53 1.04
CA THR A 112 10.86 -32.48 2.05
C THR A 112 10.20 -31.26 1.41
N THR A 113 9.24 -30.67 2.12
CA THR A 113 8.42 -29.57 1.58
C THR A 113 9.23 -28.32 1.23
N THR A 114 10.39 -28.13 1.89
CA THR A 114 11.29 -26.97 1.70
C THR A 114 11.87 -26.83 0.28
N LEU A 115 11.87 -27.90 -0.52
CA LEU A 115 12.41 -27.89 -1.88
C LEU A 115 11.44 -27.30 -2.92
N CYS A 116 10.14 -27.19 -2.61
CA CYS A 116 9.12 -26.69 -3.52
C CYS A 116 8.76 -25.23 -3.22
N ARG A 117 9.72 -24.31 -3.41
CA ARG A 117 9.52 -22.87 -3.16
C ARG A 117 8.58 -22.25 -4.20
N ARG A 118 7.30 -22.13 -3.89
CA ARG A 118 6.43 -21.12 -4.52
C ARG A 118 6.45 -19.86 -3.65
N PRO A 119 6.79 -18.67 -4.21
CA PRO A 119 6.69 -17.43 -3.46
C PRO A 119 5.22 -17.17 -3.11
N LEU A 120 4.90 -17.06 -1.82
CA LEU A 120 3.57 -16.65 -1.39
C LEU A 120 3.52 -15.12 -1.45
N ILE A 121 2.71 -14.60 -2.37
CA ILE A 121 2.46 -13.16 -2.47
C ILE A 121 1.21 -12.88 -1.64
N PHE A 122 1.39 -12.25 -0.48
CA PHE A 122 0.27 -11.68 0.25
C PHE A 122 -0.23 -10.45 -0.51
N HIS A 123 -1.38 -10.58 -1.16
CA HIS A 123 -2.06 -9.43 -1.73
C HIS A 123 -2.63 -8.59 -0.59
N GLU A 124 -2.27 -7.31 -0.56
CA GLU A 124 -2.86 -6.35 0.38
C GLU A 124 -4.38 -6.38 0.20
N TYR A 125 -5.10 -6.81 1.23
CA TYR A 125 -6.56 -6.85 1.22
C TYR A 125 -7.07 -5.41 1.24
N THR A 126 -7.37 -4.87 0.06
CA THR A 126 -7.98 -3.55 -0.14
C THR A 126 -9.51 -3.62 -0.21
N GLY A 127 -10.09 -4.80 0.07
CA GLY A 127 -11.53 -5.03 0.02
C GLY A 127 -12.28 -4.55 1.27
N SER A 128 -13.56 -4.21 1.11
CA SER A 128 -14.46 -3.93 2.22
C SER A 128 -14.60 -5.12 3.18
N PRO A 129 -14.66 -4.91 4.51
CA PRO A 129 -14.62 -5.95 5.53
C PRO A 129 -15.77 -6.98 5.50
N LEU A 130 -16.80 -6.77 4.67
CA LEU A 130 -17.90 -7.73 4.47
C LEU A 130 -17.64 -8.75 3.33
N SER A 131 -16.53 -8.65 2.60
CA SER A 131 -16.23 -9.60 1.52
C SER A 131 -15.41 -10.79 2.04
N SER A 132 -16.13 -11.81 2.52
CA SER A 132 -15.60 -13.04 3.15
C SER A 132 -14.99 -14.06 2.18
N LYS A 133 -14.39 -13.63 1.07
CA LYS A 133 -13.72 -14.56 0.14
C LYS A 133 -12.34 -14.03 -0.24
N PRO A 134 -11.24 -14.62 0.26
CA PRO A 134 -9.96 -14.47 -0.41
C PRO A 134 -10.13 -15.03 -1.84
N LYS A 135 -9.98 -14.18 -2.86
CA LYS A 135 -9.91 -14.63 -4.24
C LYS A 135 -8.59 -15.37 -4.41
N VAL A 136 -8.61 -16.68 -4.17
CA VAL A 136 -7.53 -17.56 -4.62
C VAL A 136 -7.64 -17.65 -6.13
N THR A 137 -6.94 -16.76 -6.83
CA THR A 137 -6.76 -16.91 -8.27
C THR A 137 -5.82 -18.10 -8.49
N LYS A 138 -6.39 -19.25 -8.81
CA LYS A 138 -5.64 -20.34 -9.44
C LYS A 138 -5.18 -19.79 -10.79
N ILE A 139 -3.90 -19.45 -10.89
CA ILE A 139 -3.26 -19.06 -12.15
C ILE A 139 -2.84 -20.31 -12.91
N ASP A 140 -3.81 -20.93 -13.57
CA ASP A 140 -3.52 -21.76 -14.73
C ASP A 140 -3.69 -20.87 -15.98
N SER A 141 -2.66 -20.86 -16.83
CA SER A 141 -2.52 -20.18 -18.12
C SER A 141 -2.07 -18.70 -18.14
N LEU A 142 -1.04 -18.49 -18.96
CA LEU A 142 -0.32 -17.26 -19.26
C LEU A 142 -1.22 -16.10 -19.75
N SER A 143 -1.18 -14.96 -19.06
CA SER A 143 -1.02 -13.63 -19.67
C SER A 143 -0.44 -12.66 -18.64
N SER A 144 0.89 -12.61 -18.58
CA SER A 144 1.64 -11.71 -17.70
C SER A 144 1.66 -10.31 -18.27
N PHE A 145 0.64 -9.50 -17.98
CA PHE A 145 0.82 -8.05 -17.91
C PHE A 145 0.72 -7.63 -16.45
N SER A 146 1.91 -7.46 -15.86
CA SER A 146 2.10 -7.03 -14.47
C SER A 146 1.17 -5.87 -14.13
N ASN A 147 0.48 -5.96 -12.99
CA ASN A 147 -0.47 -4.94 -12.50
C ASN A 147 0.17 -3.53 -12.49
N ALA A 148 1.49 -3.46 -12.30
CA ALA A 148 2.28 -2.23 -12.41
C ALA A 148 2.25 -1.56 -13.80
N HIS A 149 2.14 -2.33 -14.88
CA HIS A 149 2.06 -1.80 -16.24
C HIS A 149 0.70 -1.15 -16.51
N GLN A 150 -0.39 -1.77 -16.04
CA GLN A 150 -1.73 -1.19 -16.15
C GLN A 150 -1.84 0.10 -15.32
N ILE A 151 -1.30 0.09 -14.09
CA ILE A 151 -1.25 1.29 -13.25
C ILE A 151 -0.42 2.41 -13.91
N ARG A 152 0.71 2.07 -14.54
CA ARG A 152 1.55 3.04 -15.25
C ARG A 152 0.82 3.64 -16.47
N LEU A 153 0.13 2.82 -17.26
CA LEU A 153 -0.66 3.29 -18.39
C LEU A 153 -1.80 4.21 -17.93
N ALA A 154 -2.51 3.83 -16.86
CA ALA A 154 -3.59 4.63 -16.29
C ALA A 154 -3.08 6.00 -15.77
N GLN A 155 -1.93 6.02 -15.08
CA GLN A 155 -1.31 7.27 -14.66
C GLN A 155 -0.89 8.15 -15.84
N GLN A 156 -0.39 7.55 -16.92
CA GLN A 156 -0.01 8.30 -18.12
C GLN A 156 -1.24 8.93 -18.82
N GLN A 157 -2.37 8.21 -18.86
CA GLN A 157 -3.61 8.71 -19.45
C GLN A 157 -4.22 9.88 -18.66
N LEU A 158 -4.24 9.78 -17.33
CA LEU A 158 -4.69 10.88 -16.45
C LEU A 158 -3.86 12.15 -16.64
N LEU A 159 -2.54 11.99 -16.84
CA LEU A 159 -1.65 13.13 -17.06
C LEU A 159 -1.95 13.86 -18.38
N LEU A 160 -2.29 13.12 -19.45
CA LEU A 160 -2.71 13.72 -20.72
C LEU A 160 -4.01 14.52 -20.56
N GLU A 161 -5.01 13.99 -19.87
CA GLU A 161 -6.27 14.70 -19.61
C GLU A 161 -6.05 16.00 -18.83
N LEU A 162 -5.19 15.97 -17.81
CA LEU A 162 -4.85 17.15 -17.02
C LEU A 162 -4.12 18.22 -17.84
N THR A 163 -3.38 17.84 -18.88
CA THR A 163 -2.70 18.79 -19.78
C THR A 163 -3.60 19.37 -20.87
N SER A 164 -4.70 18.69 -21.23
CA SER A 164 -5.63 19.16 -22.26
C SER A 164 -6.52 20.34 -21.81
N ASN A 165 -6.67 20.58 -20.51
CA ASN A 165 -7.50 21.67 -19.96
C ASN A 165 -6.80 23.05 -19.92
N LYS A 166 -5.80 23.29 -20.78
CA LYS A 166 -4.98 24.52 -20.80
C LYS A 166 -4.88 25.20 -22.17
N GLN A 167 -5.92 25.07 -22.99
CA GLN A 167 -5.97 25.67 -24.33
C GLN A 167 -7.38 26.24 -24.60
N ASP A 168 -7.76 27.29 -23.87
CA ASP A 168 -8.72 28.27 -24.37
C ASP A 168 -8.21 29.64 -23.92
N GLU A 169 -7.31 30.21 -24.72
CA GLU A 169 -7.10 31.64 -24.98
C GLU A 169 -5.92 31.76 -25.96
N GLN A 170 -6.24 32.18 -27.20
CA GLN A 170 -5.40 32.87 -28.19
C GLN A 170 -4.46 32.06 -29.10
N GLN A 171 -5.07 31.60 -30.20
CA GLN A 171 -4.73 31.83 -31.61
C GLN A 171 -3.25 31.97 -32.08
N SER A 172 -2.94 31.10 -33.06
CA SER A 172 -2.20 31.34 -34.31
C SER A 172 -0.68 31.09 -34.39
N SER A 173 -0.33 30.23 -35.37
CA SER A 173 1.00 29.98 -35.97
C SER A 173 2.04 29.29 -35.06
N SER A 174 2.89 28.35 -35.48
CA SER A 174 3.18 27.70 -36.75
C SER A 174 4.16 26.56 -36.45
N SER A 175 4.19 25.56 -37.33
CA SER A 175 5.21 24.52 -37.40
C SER A 175 6.65 25.05 -37.42
N SER A 176 7.57 24.18 -36.99
CA SER A 176 8.97 24.06 -37.45
C SER A 176 10.11 24.62 -36.57
N SER A 177 11.02 23.68 -36.26
CA SER A 177 12.48 23.77 -36.39
C SER A 177 13.32 24.61 -35.41
N SER A 178 14.27 23.89 -34.80
CA SER A 178 15.70 24.22 -34.70
C SER A 178 16.16 25.52 -34.03
N LEU A 179 16.90 25.35 -32.95
CA LEU A 179 17.87 26.26 -32.33
C LEU A 179 17.34 27.59 -31.75
N LEU A 180 17.90 27.92 -30.58
CA LEU A 180 17.77 29.18 -29.82
C LEU A 180 16.53 29.30 -28.91
N ASN A 181 16.51 28.50 -27.85
CA ASN A 181 15.96 28.94 -26.57
C ASN A 181 16.78 28.31 -25.44
N LYS A 182 17.97 28.86 -25.18
CA LYS A 182 18.68 28.58 -23.94
C LYS A 182 17.94 29.32 -22.83
N LYS A 183 16.81 28.77 -22.37
CA LYS A 183 16.26 29.15 -21.07
C LYS A 183 17.40 29.02 -20.07
N THR A 184 17.65 30.08 -19.31
CA THR A 184 18.62 30.01 -18.22
C THR A 184 18.17 28.90 -17.27
N LEU A 185 19.12 28.21 -16.63
CA LEU A 185 18.85 27.01 -15.82
C LEU A 185 17.77 27.25 -14.74
N GLU A 186 17.61 28.51 -14.31
CA GLU A 186 16.62 28.95 -13.33
C GLU A 186 15.18 29.03 -13.88
N GLN A 187 15.02 29.13 -15.20
CA GLN A 187 13.72 29.22 -15.89
C GLN A 187 13.25 27.87 -16.46
N MET A 188 14.09 26.83 -16.37
CA MET A 188 13.76 25.50 -16.88
C MET A 188 12.83 24.76 -15.91
N THR A 189 11.87 24.03 -16.46
CA THR A 189 11.00 23.16 -15.67
C THR A 189 11.80 22.00 -15.08
N LEU A 190 11.32 21.40 -13.99
CA LEU A 190 12.00 20.28 -13.34
C LEU A 190 12.20 19.06 -14.24
N ILE A 191 11.32 18.88 -15.24
CA ILE A 191 11.41 17.79 -16.23
C ILE A 191 12.55 18.10 -17.21
N GLU A 192 12.59 19.32 -17.76
CA GLU A 192 13.68 19.76 -18.65
C GLU A 192 15.05 19.67 -17.94
N LEU A 193 15.12 20.06 -16.66
CA LEU A 193 16.36 19.94 -15.87
C LEU A 193 16.80 18.48 -15.68
N ARG A 194 15.85 17.56 -15.48
CA ARG A 194 16.13 16.13 -15.35
C ARG A 194 16.66 15.55 -16.65
N ASP A 195 16.11 15.97 -17.79
CA ASP A 195 16.52 15.47 -19.10
C ASP A 195 17.90 15.98 -19.51
N VAL A 196 18.24 17.24 -19.19
CA VAL A 196 19.61 17.75 -19.35
C VAL A 196 20.60 16.97 -18.47
N CYS A 197 20.26 16.70 -17.20
CA CYS A 197 21.13 15.92 -16.32
C CYS A 197 21.38 14.50 -16.87
N LYS A 198 20.38 13.88 -17.49
CA LYS A 198 20.50 12.57 -18.14
C LYS A 198 21.35 12.62 -19.41
N GLN A 199 21.19 13.65 -20.25
CA GLN A 199 21.95 13.84 -21.48
C GLN A 199 23.47 13.87 -21.21
N TYR A 200 23.88 14.50 -20.12
CA TYR A 200 25.29 14.58 -19.70
C TYR A 200 25.71 13.47 -18.72
N GLN A 201 24.88 12.43 -18.54
CA GLN A 201 25.17 11.26 -17.71
C GLN A 201 25.57 11.61 -16.27
N ILE A 202 24.96 12.65 -15.69
CA ILE A 202 25.24 13.09 -14.32
C ILE A 202 24.41 12.23 -13.36
N PRO A 203 25.03 11.41 -12.49
CA PRO A 203 24.29 10.53 -11.60
C PRO A 203 23.54 11.36 -10.53
N SER A 204 22.21 11.28 -10.53
CA SER A 204 21.38 11.94 -9.51
C SER A 204 21.40 11.12 -8.22
N SER A 205 22.43 11.32 -7.39
CA SER A 205 22.43 10.87 -6.01
C SER A 205 22.64 12.04 -5.04
N HIS A 206 21.88 11.98 -3.96
CA HIS A 206 21.56 13.01 -2.99
C HIS A 206 22.74 13.33 -2.05
N ALA A 207 23.05 14.62 -1.82
CA ALA A 207 23.56 15.11 -0.53
C ALA A 207 23.67 16.64 -0.41
N ASN A 208 24.10 17.40 -1.44
CA ASN A 208 24.25 18.86 -1.30
C ASN A 208 24.11 19.60 -2.64
N LYS A 209 22.96 20.27 -2.82
CA LYS A 209 22.62 21.04 -4.03
C LYS A 209 23.65 22.15 -4.34
N THR A 210 24.30 22.70 -3.30
CA THR A 210 25.36 23.71 -3.38
C THR A 210 26.63 23.21 -4.07
N LYS A 211 27.13 22.02 -3.71
CA LYS A 211 28.32 21.42 -4.34
C LYS A 211 28.10 21.03 -5.80
N LEU A 212 26.85 20.74 -6.18
CA LEU A 212 26.47 20.47 -7.57
C LEU A 212 26.48 21.75 -8.41
N ILE A 213 25.92 22.85 -7.89
CA ILE A 213 25.92 24.16 -8.56
C ILE A 213 27.36 24.66 -8.76
N GLU A 214 28.23 24.45 -7.78
CA GLU A 214 29.64 24.86 -7.86
C GLU A 214 30.42 24.07 -8.93
N ARG A 215 30.20 22.76 -9.06
CA ARG A 215 30.78 21.95 -10.14
C ARG A 215 30.26 22.36 -11.53
N ILE A 216 28.98 22.72 -11.65
CA ILE A 216 28.40 23.21 -12.91
C ILE A 216 29.04 24.54 -13.32
N LYS A 217 29.23 25.48 -12.39
CA LYS A 217 29.91 26.77 -12.66
C LYS A 217 31.36 26.57 -13.09
N GLN A 218 32.09 25.65 -12.46
CA GLN A 218 33.48 25.33 -12.84
C GLN A 218 33.58 24.68 -14.23
N ALA A 219 32.62 23.83 -14.61
CA ALA A 219 32.59 23.20 -15.92
C ALA A 219 32.30 24.20 -17.05
N GLN A 220 31.39 25.16 -16.83
CA GLN A 220 31.08 26.21 -17.82
C GLN A 220 32.24 27.20 -18.03
N ASN A 221 33.04 27.47 -17.01
CA ASN A 221 34.24 28.30 -17.15
C ASN A 221 35.38 27.61 -17.93
N LYS A 222 35.41 26.28 -17.97
CA LYS A 222 36.39 25.52 -18.77
C LYS A 222 36.05 25.49 -20.26
N THR A 223 34.76 25.54 -20.62
CA THR A 223 34.32 25.57 -22.02
C THR A 223 34.43 26.95 -22.66
N ASN A 224 34.55 28.03 -21.86
CA ASN A 224 34.65 29.40 -22.36
C ASN A 224 36.10 29.92 -22.51
N ASN A 225 37.11 29.09 -22.20
CA ASN A 225 38.53 29.43 -22.32
C ASN A 225 39.29 28.44 -23.24
N GLN A 226 38.58 27.84 -24.20
CA GLN A 226 39.16 27.20 -25.38
C GLN A 226 38.66 27.91 -26.62
#